data_AF-A0A938HAC8-F1
#
_entry.id   AF-A0A938HAC8-F1
#
_cell.length_a   1.000
_cell.length_b   1.000
_cell.length_c   1.000
_cell.angle_alpha   90.00
_cell.angle_beta   90.00
_cell.angle_gamma   90.00
#
_symmetry.space_group_name_H-M   'P 1'
#
loop_
_entity.id
_entity.type
_entity.pdbx_description
1 polymer ?
#
loop_
_entity_poly.entity_id
_entity_poly.type
_entity_poly.pdbx_seq_one_letter_code
_entity_poly.pdbx_strand_id
1 'polypeptide(L)'
;MKPFRFVRLLVDFWRKMRLDYRLIVRSEGDLHAKVNILLRPWNWLVLISTFLVVGSLFFGAILVYTPLGSYMPGNSRRKWEKQVVLQGQRIDSLEAYILMNQRNMSVLRREILGEDSFKYKDLPKPDVGYSYGIELLDTALGRADSLLRWEVEREFALQKASKVRGQDTKTPQKP
;
A
#
# COMPACT_ATOMS: atom_id res chain seq x y z
N MET A 1 38.95 16.42 16.95
CA MET A 1 39.23 15.82 15.62
C MET A 1 39.96 16.85 14.77
N LYS A 2 41.13 16.55 14.18
CA LYS A 2 42.02 17.54 13.53
C LYS A 2 41.83 17.54 12.00
N PRO A 3 41.00 18.44 11.41
CA PRO A 3 40.76 18.48 9.96
C PRO A 3 41.98 18.93 9.14
N PHE A 4 42.97 19.58 9.78
CA PHE A 4 44.17 20.12 9.13
C PHE A 4 45.15 19.09 8.57
N ARG A 5 45.01 17.80 8.90
CA ARG A 5 45.88 16.76 8.31
C ARG A 5 45.59 16.52 6.83
N PHE A 6 44.34 16.68 6.41
CA PHE A 6 43.93 16.38 5.03
C PHE A 6 44.47 17.40 4.02
N VAL A 7 44.51 18.69 4.40
CA VAL A 7 45.05 19.75 3.52
C VAL A 7 46.54 19.56 3.26
N ARG A 8 47.33 19.17 4.27
CA ARG A 8 48.76 18.85 4.08
C ARG A 8 48.95 17.64 3.17
N LEU A 9 48.17 16.57 3.37
CA LEU A 9 48.21 15.38 2.52
C LEU A 9 47.89 15.71 1.05
N LEU A 10 46.91 16.59 0.80
CA LEU A 10 46.59 17.05 -0.56
C LEU A 10 47.73 17.84 -1.21
N VAL A 11 48.39 18.72 -0.45
CA VAL A 11 49.54 19.51 -0.94
C VAL A 11 50.73 18.60 -1.25
N ASP A 12 51.02 17.65 -0.37
CA ASP A 12 52.08 16.65 -0.57
C ASP A 12 51.78 15.75 -1.77
N PHE A 13 50.51 15.37 -1.94
CA PHE A 13 50.03 14.62 -3.10
C PHE A 13 50.19 15.42 -4.41
N TRP A 14 49.80 16.69 -4.43
CA TRP A 14 50.00 17.58 -5.59
C TRP A 14 51.47 17.74 -5.97
N ARG A 15 52.36 17.83 -4.98
CA ARG A 15 53.80 17.88 -5.21
C ARG A 15 54.32 16.58 -5.80
N LYS A 16 53.82 15.44 -5.31
CA LYS A 16 54.18 14.11 -5.83
C LYS A 16 53.67 13.95 -7.27
N MET A 17 52.45 14.35 -7.59
CA MET A 17 51.84 14.22 -8.93
C MET A 17 52.53 15.04 -10.04
N ARG A 18 53.31 16.07 -9.69
CA ARG A 18 54.09 16.91 -10.64
C ARG A 18 55.45 16.32 -11.05
N LEU A 19 55.81 15.14 -10.55
CA LEU A 19 57.05 14.45 -10.93
C LEU A 19 56.89 13.74 -12.27
N ASP A 20 57.98 13.57 -13.00
CA ASP A 20 57.99 12.79 -14.24
C ASP A 20 57.85 11.30 -13.90
N TYR A 21 56.70 10.71 -14.23
CA TYR A 21 56.46 9.29 -14.00
C TYR A 21 56.63 8.50 -15.30
N ARG A 22 57.44 7.45 -15.23
CA ARG A 22 57.59 6.47 -16.30
C ARG A 22 56.83 5.20 -15.89
N LEU A 23 55.72 4.91 -16.56
CA LEU A 23 55.01 3.65 -16.37
C LEU A 23 55.66 2.59 -17.25
N ILE A 24 56.30 1.59 -16.62
CA ILE A 24 56.92 0.44 -17.30
C ILE A 24 56.05 -0.77 -16.99
N VAL A 25 55.28 -1.23 -17.98
CA VAL A 25 54.55 -2.49 -17.88
C VAL A 25 55.44 -3.59 -18.46
N ARG A 26 56.00 -4.45 -17.60
CA ARG A 26 56.77 -5.64 -17.99
C ARG A 26 55.88 -6.87 -17.80
N SER A 27 55.67 -7.64 -18.86
CA SER A 27 55.05 -8.96 -18.78
C SER A 27 56.14 -9.97 -18.41
N GLU A 28 55.88 -10.86 -17.46
CA GLU A 28 56.88 -11.78 -16.86
C GLU A 28 57.48 -12.79 -17.86
N GLY A 29 56.99 -12.86 -19.10
CA GLY A 29 57.46 -13.79 -20.13
C GLY A 29 58.17 -13.18 -21.35
N ASP A 30 58.22 -11.86 -21.50
CA ASP A 30 58.87 -11.18 -22.64
C ASP A 30 59.84 -10.11 -22.14
N LEU A 31 61.14 -10.27 -22.43
CA LEU A 31 62.21 -9.36 -21.96
C LEU A 31 62.11 -7.94 -22.56
N HIS A 32 61.27 -7.75 -23.58
CA HIS A 32 60.98 -6.46 -24.21
C HIS A 32 59.74 -5.82 -23.59
N ALA A 33 59.92 -4.72 -22.86
CA ALA A 33 58.83 -3.93 -22.31
C ALA A 33 57.90 -3.45 -23.45
N LYS A 34 56.64 -3.90 -23.45
CA LYS A 34 55.71 -3.66 -24.58
C LYS A 34 55.10 -2.26 -24.61
N VAL A 35 55.11 -1.51 -23.49
CA VAL A 35 54.58 -0.14 -23.47
C VAL A 35 55.38 0.73 -22.52
N ASN A 36 55.98 1.80 -23.04
CA ASN A 36 56.66 2.84 -22.27
C ASN A 36 55.84 4.12 -22.36
N ILE A 37 54.96 4.37 -21.38
CA ILE A 37 54.18 5.60 -21.34
C ILE A 37 54.95 6.60 -20.47
N LEU A 38 55.45 7.67 -21.10
CA LEU A 38 55.98 8.83 -20.39
C LEU A 38 54.80 9.69 -19.96
N LEU A 39 54.44 9.66 -18.68
CA LEU A 39 53.41 10.55 -18.15
C LEU A 39 54.08 11.89 -17.81
N ARG A 40 53.96 12.83 -18.74
CA ARG A 40 54.38 14.22 -18.52
C ARG A 40 53.51 14.89 -17.44
N PRO A 41 54.03 15.91 -16.74
CA PRO A 41 53.27 16.71 -15.75
C PRO A 41 52.06 17.46 -16.33
N TRP A 42 51.80 17.40 -17.63
CA TRP A 42 50.56 17.90 -18.24
C TRP A 42 49.53 16.80 -18.46
N ASN A 43 49.95 15.54 -18.62
CA ASN A 43 49.05 14.43 -18.92
C ASN A 43 48.22 14.01 -17.69
N TRP A 44 48.75 14.15 -16.47
CA TRP A 44 48.00 13.87 -15.25
C TRP A 44 46.83 14.83 -15.05
N LEU A 45 46.99 16.10 -15.43
CA LEU A 45 45.92 17.09 -15.37
C LEU A 45 44.79 16.74 -16.34
N VAL A 46 45.14 16.32 -17.56
CA VAL A 46 44.18 15.84 -18.57
C VAL A 46 43.45 14.58 -18.09
N LEU A 47 44.15 13.63 -17.47
CA LEU A 47 43.56 12.42 -16.91
C LEU A 47 42.55 12.73 -15.78
N ILE A 48 42.93 13.59 -14.83
CA ILE A 48 42.03 13.98 -13.73
C ILE A 48 40.81 14.72 -14.27
N SER A 49 41.00 15.65 -15.20
CA SER A 49 39.90 16.40 -15.82
C SER A 49 38.92 15.44 -16.52
N THR A 50 39.45 14.49 -17.30
CA THR A 50 38.62 13.49 -18.00
C THR A 50 37.85 12.61 -17.01
N PHE A 51 38.51 12.14 -15.95
CA PHE A 51 37.84 11.36 -14.90
C PHE A 51 36.74 12.16 -14.20
N LEU A 52 36.97 13.45 -13.94
CA LEU A 52 36.00 14.34 -13.32
C LEU A 52 34.76 14.56 -14.22
N VAL A 53 34.98 14.78 -15.52
CA VAL A 53 33.91 14.97 -16.50
C VAL A 53 33.08 13.69 -16.66
N VAL A 54 33.74 12.54 -16.84
CA VAL A 54 33.06 11.24 -16.95
C VAL A 54 32.31 10.91 -15.66
N GLY A 55 32.94 11.14 -14.51
CA GLY A 55 32.33 10.95 -13.19
C GLY A 55 31.11 11.85 -13.00
N SER A 56 31.18 13.13 -13.38
CA SER A 56 30.06 14.07 -13.29
C SER A 56 28.91 13.68 -14.21
N LEU A 57 29.21 13.20 -15.42
CA LEU A 57 28.19 12.70 -16.35
C LEU A 57 27.51 11.45 -15.77
N PHE A 58 28.27 10.53 -15.20
CA PHE A 58 27.75 9.31 -14.56
C PHE A 58 26.92 9.63 -13.32
N PHE A 59 27.40 10.55 -12.46
CA PHE A 59 26.66 11.05 -11.32
C PHE A 59 25.38 11.78 -11.75
N GLY A 60 25.44 12.58 -12.82
CA GLY A 60 24.28 13.26 -13.39
C GLY A 60 23.25 12.28 -13.92
N ALA A 61 23.69 11.25 -14.65
CA ALA A 61 22.81 10.16 -15.09
C ALA A 61 22.17 9.46 -13.90
N ILE A 62 22.95 9.09 -12.88
CA ILE A 62 22.45 8.51 -11.64
C ILE A 62 21.44 9.46 -10.97
N LEU A 63 21.69 10.76 -10.90
CA LEU A 63 20.77 11.73 -10.29
C LEU A 63 19.46 11.89 -11.06
N VAL A 64 19.48 11.75 -12.38
CA VAL A 64 18.25 11.76 -13.20
C VAL A 64 17.44 10.48 -12.99
N TYR A 65 18.12 9.33 -12.86
CA TYR A 65 17.47 8.05 -12.59
C TYR A 65 17.09 7.84 -11.11
N THR A 66 17.82 8.47 -10.19
CA THR A 66 17.60 8.36 -8.75
C THR A 66 16.71 9.53 -8.34
N PRO A 67 15.47 9.29 -7.92
CA PRO A 67 14.53 10.36 -7.64
C PRO A 67 14.80 10.98 -6.25
N LEU A 68 16.03 11.46 -6.00
CA LEU A 68 16.38 12.19 -4.77
C LEU A 68 15.55 13.48 -4.61
N GLY A 69 15.18 14.08 -5.73
CA GLY A 69 14.30 15.26 -5.77
C GLY A 69 12.84 14.99 -5.40
N SER A 70 12.36 13.74 -5.44
CA SER A 70 10.98 13.43 -4.99
C SER A 70 10.85 13.20 -3.48
N TYR A 71 11.97 13.23 -2.75
CA TYR A 71 11.98 13.15 -1.29
C TYR A 71 12.05 14.52 -0.62
N MET A 72 12.21 15.60 -1.38
CA MET A 72 12.09 16.97 -0.87
C MET A 72 10.63 17.42 -0.93
N PRO A 73 9.98 17.71 0.22
CA PRO A 73 8.64 18.28 0.22
C PRO A 73 8.69 19.64 -0.51
N GLY A 74 7.85 19.81 -1.55
CA GLY A 74 7.71 21.08 -2.27
C GLY A 74 7.99 21.06 -3.78
N ASN A 75 8.58 20.00 -4.35
CA ASN A 75 8.86 19.92 -5.79
C ASN A 75 8.15 18.74 -6.48
N SER A 76 7.07 19.09 -7.19
CA SER A 76 6.61 18.49 -8.44
C SER A 76 6.69 16.95 -8.58
N ARG A 77 5.72 16.25 -7.98
CA ARG A 77 4.99 15.16 -8.65
C ARG A 77 3.68 14.94 -7.91
N ARG A 78 2.59 15.49 -8.47
CA ARG A 78 1.20 15.30 -8.00
C ARG A 78 0.76 13.83 -7.85
N LYS A 79 1.60 12.83 -8.11
CA LYS A 79 1.32 11.41 -7.92
C LYS A 79 1.72 10.88 -6.55
N TRP A 80 2.83 11.34 -5.96
CA TRP A 80 3.27 10.84 -4.64
C TRP A 80 2.53 11.57 -3.52
N GLU A 81 2.37 12.89 -3.62
CA GLU A 81 1.59 13.69 -2.67
C GLU A 81 0.13 13.22 -2.61
N LYS A 82 -0.48 12.96 -3.77
CA LYS A 82 -1.84 12.39 -3.83
C LYS A 82 -1.92 11.00 -3.21
N GLN A 83 -0.88 10.18 -3.34
CA GLN A 83 -0.85 8.87 -2.70
C GLN A 83 -0.72 8.98 -1.19
N VAL A 84 0.14 9.88 -0.68
CA VAL A 84 0.27 10.13 0.76
C VAL A 84 -1.02 10.69 1.35
N VAL A 85 -1.67 11.65 0.69
CA VAL A 85 -2.96 12.21 1.13
C VAL A 85 -4.08 11.17 1.06
N LEU A 86 -4.16 10.39 -0.02
CA LEU A 86 -5.17 9.33 -0.15
C LEU A 86 -4.96 8.19 0.86
N GLN A 87 -3.71 7.84 1.14
CA GLN A 87 -3.37 6.84 2.15
C GLN A 87 -3.65 7.37 3.56
N GLY A 88 -3.35 8.64 3.85
CA GLY A 88 -3.72 9.30 5.10
C GLY A 88 -5.23 9.27 5.33
N GLN A 89 -6.03 9.66 4.34
CA GLN A 89 -7.49 9.59 4.43
C GLN A 89 -8.02 8.17 4.67
N ARG A 90 -7.37 7.15 4.07
CA ARG A 90 -7.74 5.75 4.33
C ARG A 90 -7.39 5.32 5.75
N ILE A 91 -6.21 5.68 6.25
CA ILE A 91 -5.79 5.39 7.62
C ILE A 91 -6.74 6.07 8.61
N ASP A 92 -7.05 7.35 8.42
CA ASP A 92 -7.98 8.11 9.26
C ASP A 92 -9.38 7.47 9.28
N SER A 93 -9.86 7.01 8.12
CA SER A 93 -11.15 6.30 8.03
C SER A 93 -11.13 4.96 8.77
N LEU A 94 -10.00 4.25 8.74
CA LEU A 94 -9.84 2.97 9.40
C LEU A 94 -9.75 3.14 10.92
N GLU A 95 -9.04 4.18 11.37
CA GLU A 95 -8.96 4.55 12.78
C GLU A 95 -10.34 4.91 13.34
N ALA A 96 -11.13 5.71 12.60
CA ALA A 96 -12.50 6.03 12.99
C ALA A 96 -13.38 4.78 13.14
N TYR A 97 -13.28 3.83 12.22
CA TYR A 97 -14.02 2.56 12.28
C TYR A 97 -13.58 1.70 13.48
N ILE A 98 -12.28 1.61 13.75
CA ILE A 98 -11.74 0.87 14.89
C ILE A 98 -12.23 1.49 16.21
N LEU A 99 -12.19 2.81 16.34
CA LEU A 99 -12.69 3.52 17.53
C LEU A 99 -14.18 3.27 17.77
N MET A 100 -14.99 3.29 16.70
CA MET A 100 -16.41 2.94 16.78
C MET A 100 -16.61 1.49 17.21
N ASN A 101 -15.86 0.55 16.62
CA ASN A 101 -15.94 -0.87 16.95
C ASN A 101 -15.56 -1.12 18.42
N GLN A 102 -14.49 -0.50 18.92
CA GLN A 102 -14.06 -0.59 20.32
C GLN A 102 -15.13 -0.04 21.29
N ARG A 103 -15.79 1.07 20.94
CA ARG A 103 -16.93 1.59 21.73
C ARG A 103 -18.09 0.61 21.74
N ASN A 104 -18.44 0.03 20.61
CA ASN A 104 -19.53 -0.94 20.53
C ASN A 104 -19.19 -2.22 21.30
N MET A 105 -17.98 -2.74 21.16
CA MET A 105 -17.51 -3.93 21.87
C MET A 105 -17.45 -3.71 23.38
N SER A 106 -17.06 -2.51 23.83
CA SER A 106 -17.03 -2.20 25.27
C SER A 106 -18.43 -2.06 25.88
N VAL A 107 -19.39 -1.50 25.13
CA VAL A 107 -20.81 -1.48 25.53
C VAL A 107 -21.37 -2.90 25.60
N LEU A 108 -21.17 -3.72 24.57
CA LEU A 108 -21.62 -5.12 24.54
C LEU A 108 -21.01 -5.96 25.66
N ARG A 109 -19.70 -5.79 25.90
CA ARG A 109 -19.00 -6.48 26.98
C ARG A 109 -19.58 -6.11 28.34
N ARG A 110 -19.90 -4.83 28.57
CA ARG A 110 -20.51 -4.36 29.84
C ARG A 110 -21.93 -4.90 30.01
N GLU A 111 -22.73 -4.89 28.94
CA GLU A 111 -24.10 -5.44 28.96
C GLU A 111 -24.11 -6.95 29.25
N ILE A 112 -23.25 -7.73 28.59
CA ILE A 112 -23.15 -9.19 28.80
C ILE A 112 -22.65 -9.53 30.20
N LEU A 113 -21.76 -8.69 30.76
CA LEU A 113 -21.23 -8.87 32.12
C LEU A 113 -22.16 -8.30 33.21
N GLY A 114 -23.31 -7.73 32.83
CA GLY A 114 -24.28 -7.16 33.77
C GLY A 114 -23.83 -5.87 34.45
N GLU A 115 -22.85 -5.17 33.87
CA GLU A 115 -22.40 -3.86 34.36
C GLU A 115 -23.23 -2.74 33.70
N ASP A 116 -23.85 -1.89 34.52
CA ASP A 116 -24.70 -0.78 34.07
C ASP A 116 -24.00 0.08 32.99
N SER A 117 -24.53 0.02 31.77
CA SER A 117 -24.01 0.74 30.63
C SER A 117 -24.43 2.22 30.71
N PHE A 118 -23.46 3.13 30.89
CA PHE A 118 -23.68 4.59 31.03
C PHE A 118 -24.51 5.24 29.89
N LYS A 119 -24.63 4.58 28.74
CA LYS A 119 -25.35 5.09 27.56
C LYS A 119 -26.86 4.87 27.60
N TYR A 120 -27.35 3.96 28.47
CA TYR A 120 -28.77 3.61 28.56
C TYR A 120 -29.38 3.88 29.95
N LYS A 121 -28.69 4.65 30.79
CA LYS A 121 -29.12 4.96 32.15
C LYS A 121 -30.46 5.71 32.22
N ASP A 122 -30.77 6.47 31.17
CA ASP A 122 -31.98 7.31 31.07
C ASP A 122 -33.07 6.66 30.20
N LEU A 123 -32.80 5.51 29.58
CA LEU A 123 -33.86 4.76 28.91
C LEU A 123 -34.66 4.00 29.96
N PRO A 124 -36.00 3.92 29.81
CA PRO A 124 -36.78 3.00 30.62
C PRO A 124 -36.16 1.60 30.45
N LYS A 125 -35.75 0.99 31.56
CA LYS A 125 -35.21 -0.38 31.55
C LYS A 125 -36.25 -1.25 30.83
N PRO A 126 -35.86 -2.00 29.78
CA PRO A 126 -36.80 -2.90 29.16
C PRO A 126 -37.29 -3.88 30.23
N ASP A 127 -38.60 -3.94 30.41
CA ASP A 127 -39.27 -4.92 31.24
C ASP A 127 -38.99 -6.30 30.63
N VAL A 128 -37.85 -6.89 30.97
CA VAL A 128 -37.53 -8.28 30.65
C VAL A 128 -38.35 -9.16 31.59
N GLY A 129 -39.67 -9.21 31.31
CA GLY A 129 -40.65 -9.83 32.18
C GLY A 129 -42.05 -10.01 31.60
N TYR A 130 -42.35 -9.55 30.38
CA TYR A 130 -43.64 -9.87 29.77
C TYR A 130 -43.62 -11.28 29.18
N SER A 131 -44.09 -12.23 29.99
CA SER A 131 -44.77 -13.42 29.45
C SER A 131 -45.99 -12.91 28.70
N TYR A 132 -45.91 -12.81 27.37
CA TYR A 132 -47.09 -12.56 26.55
C TYR A 132 -48.03 -13.73 26.77
N GLY A 133 -49.05 -13.53 27.61
CA GLY A 133 -50.17 -14.44 27.71
C GLY A 133 -50.75 -14.64 26.33
N ILE A 134 -51.16 -15.87 26.02
CA ILE A 134 -51.71 -16.27 24.71
C ILE A 134 -52.87 -15.33 24.27
N GLU A 135 -53.48 -14.60 25.20
CA GLU A 135 -54.51 -13.57 24.95
C GLU A 135 -54.05 -12.31 24.22
N LEU A 136 -52.76 -11.96 24.19
CA LEU A 136 -52.23 -10.81 23.44
C LEU A 136 -51.78 -11.16 22.01
N LEU A 137 -51.78 -12.44 21.66
CA LEU A 137 -51.58 -12.86 20.29
C LEU A 137 -52.89 -12.59 19.55
N ASP A 138 -52.99 -11.43 18.88
CA ASP A 138 -54.14 -11.08 18.07
C ASP A 138 -54.36 -12.19 17.03
N THR A 139 -55.30 -13.09 17.33
CA THR A 139 -55.61 -14.25 16.49
C THR A 139 -56.03 -13.84 15.09
N ALA A 140 -56.45 -12.58 14.89
CA ALA A 140 -56.69 -11.99 13.58
C ALA A 140 -55.40 -11.90 12.74
N LEU A 141 -54.26 -11.55 13.34
CA LEU A 141 -52.97 -11.46 12.64
C LEU A 141 -52.49 -12.85 12.21
N GLY A 142 -52.65 -13.87 13.07
CA GLY A 142 -52.33 -15.26 12.73
C GLY A 142 -53.22 -15.85 11.63
N ARG A 143 -54.51 -15.50 11.61
CA ARG A 143 -55.43 -15.87 10.52
C ARG A 143 -55.06 -15.19 9.21
N ALA A 144 -54.74 -13.89 9.25
CA ALA A 144 -54.31 -13.16 8.06
C ALA A 144 -53.04 -13.75 7.45
N ASP A 145 -52.06 -14.10 8.29
CA ASP A 145 -50.82 -14.75 7.85
C ASP A 145 -51.08 -16.13 7.22
N SER A 146 -51.95 -16.93 7.82
CA SER A 146 -52.36 -18.23 7.27
C SER A 146 -53.07 -18.10 5.92
N LEU A 147 -53.87 -17.05 5.74
CA LEU A 147 -54.61 -16.77 4.50
C LEU A 147 -53.67 -16.30 3.38
N LEU A 148 -52.71 -15.44 3.72
CA LEU A 148 -51.65 -15.01 2.80
C LEU A 148 -50.79 -16.20 2.34
N ARG A 149 -50.41 -17.09 3.27
CA ARG A 149 -49.64 -18.29 2.96
C ARG A 149 -50.38 -19.20 1.98
N TRP A 150 -51.69 -19.37 2.17
CA TRP A 150 -52.52 -20.15 1.24
C TRP A 150 -52.57 -19.53 -0.17
N GLU A 151 -52.74 -18.21 -0.27
CA GLU A 151 -52.78 -17.54 -1.58
C GLU A 151 -51.44 -17.63 -2.30
N VAL A 152 -50.34 -17.42 -1.58
CA VAL A 152 -48.98 -17.53 -2.13
C VAL A 152 -48.70 -18.97 -2.63
N GLU A 153 -49.06 -19.99 -1.84
CA GLU A 153 -48.90 -21.40 -2.25
C GLU A 153 -49.74 -21.73 -3.49
N ARG A 154 -50.94 -21.18 -3.59
CA ARG A 154 -51.82 -21.31 -4.76
C ARG A 154 -51.21 -20.67 -6.00
N GLU A 155 -50.66 -19.45 -5.89
CA GLU A 155 -49.96 -18.79 -7.00
C GLU A 155 -48.74 -19.58 -7.46
N PHE A 156 -47.92 -20.08 -6.52
CA PHE A 156 -46.77 -20.94 -6.83
C PHE A 156 -47.21 -22.24 -7.52
N ALA A 157 -48.31 -22.86 -7.10
CA ALA A 157 -48.84 -24.07 -7.74
C ALA A 157 -49.31 -23.80 -9.19
N LEU A 158 -49.98 -22.67 -9.43
CA LEU A 158 -50.39 -22.25 -10.77
C LEU A 158 -49.20 -21.90 -11.67
N GLN A 159 -48.17 -21.25 -11.13
CA GLN A 159 -46.93 -20.98 -11.86
C GLN A 159 -46.18 -22.27 -12.18
N LYS A 160 -46.16 -23.24 -11.26
CA LYS A 160 -45.57 -24.55 -11.50
C LYS A 160 -46.35 -25.32 -12.57
N ALA A 161 -47.68 -25.33 -12.51
CA ALA A 161 -48.54 -26.02 -13.48
C ALA A 161 -48.44 -25.39 -14.88
N SER A 162 -48.38 -24.06 -14.99
CA SER A 162 -48.17 -23.38 -16.28
C SER A 162 -46.77 -23.65 -16.85
N LYS A 163 -45.75 -23.73 -16.01
CA LYS A 163 -44.39 -24.11 -16.43
C LYS A 163 -44.30 -25.55 -16.93
N VAL A 164 -45.04 -26.49 -16.32
CA VAL A 164 -45.16 -27.89 -16.78
C VAL A 164 -45.92 -27.97 -18.11
N ARG A 165 -47.05 -27.26 -18.25
CA ARG A 165 -47.83 -27.22 -19.50
C ARG A 165 -47.05 -26.58 -20.68
N GLY A 166 -46.10 -25.68 -20.39
CA GLY A 166 -45.18 -25.13 -21.38
C GLY A 166 -44.02 -26.04 -21.79
N GLN A 167 -43.75 -27.12 -21.04
CA GLN A 167 -42.75 -28.13 -21.39
C GLN A 167 -43.33 -29.25 -22.28
N ASP A 168 -44.63 -29.54 -22.19
CA ASP A 168 -45.28 -30.58 -23.01
C ASP A 168 -45.49 -30.18 -24.49
N THR A 169 -45.34 -28.89 -24.84
CA THR A 169 -45.44 -28.43 -26.25
C THR A 169 -44.09 -28.27 -26.95
N LYS A 170 -42.98 -28.66 -26.31
CA LYS A 170 -41.63 -28.69 -26.92
C LYS A 170 -41.08 -30.10 -26.97
N THR A 171 -41.77 -30.99 -27.67
CA THR A 171 -41.14 -32.18 -28.26
C THR A 171 -40.81 -31.89 -29.72
N PRO A 172 -39.54 -31.62 -30.08
CA PRO A 172 -39.06 -31.92 -31.41
C PRO A 172 -38.50 -33.34 -31.38
N GLN A 173 -39.05 -34.25 -32.19
CA GLN A 173 -38.30 -35.31 -32.89
C GLN A 173 -39.26 -36.41 -33.38
N LYS A 174 -39.14 -36.76 -34.66
CA LYS A 174 -38.17 -37.81 -35.02
C LYS A 174 -37.73 -37.67 -36.48
N PRO A 175 -36.46 -37.98 -36.84
CA PRO A 175 -36.10 -38.28 -38.21
C PRO A 175 -36.83 -39.54 -38.72
#